data_AF-A0A9X4HGY7-F1
#
_entry.id   AF-A0A9X4HGY7-F1
#
_cell.length_a   1.000
_cell.length_b   1.000
_cell.length_c   1.000
_cell.angle_alpha   90.00
_cell.angle_beta   90.00
_cell.angle_gamma   90.00
#
_symmetry.space_group_name_H-M   'P 1'
#
loop_
_entity.id
_entity.type
_entity.pdbx_description
1 polymer ?
#
loop_
_entity_poly.entity_id
_entity_poly.type
_entity_poly.pdbx_seq_one_letter_code
_entity_poly.pdbx_strand_id
1 'polypeptide(L)'
;MSEPETSGTQAGQPRPVRLRDALLRARIEAADRTGVVVDLRDAEVARLEILNDALDPLFAQVPDQIDLFDRGISQGDTPRLWIDVVAHIVMGRDKRMYRFVQDTRFGRIVLAESHDTAMIVEAVIDYVARRMIERERAMVIAPEPQAPAAAPPRRSRLWPFVFGFVLGAAALFGLAVLAVLRNW
;
A
#
# COMPACT_ATOMS: atom_id res chain seq x y z
N MET A 1 -51.32 -13.56 -85.69
CA MET A 1 -50.16 -14.13 -84.97
C MET A 1 -49.71 -13.06 -83.98
N SER A 2 -50.31 -12.89 -82.80
CA SER A 2 -50.47 -13.86 -81.69
C SER A 2 -49.12 -14.24 -81.08
N GLU A 3 -48.62 -13.38 -80.17
CA GLU A 3 -48.06 -13.62 -78.80
C GLU A 3 -47.01 -14.75 -78.55
N PRO A 4 -46.22 -14.79 -77.42
CA PRO A 4 -46.14 -13.86 -76.27
C PRO A 4 -44.77 -13.78 -75.51
N GLU A 5 -44.80 -13.12 -74.33
CA GLU A 5 -44.06 -13.34 -73.06
C GLU A 5 -42.63 -12.78 -72.86
N THR A 6 -42.47 -11.68 -72.10
CA THR A 6 -42.28 -11.65 -70.62
C THR A 6 -41.16 -12.57 -70.10
N SER A 7 -39.93 -12.05 -70.08
CA SER A 7 -38.91 -12.59 -69.17
C SER A 7 -38.82 -11.68 -67.95
N GLY A 8 -39.51 -12.12 -66.90
CA GLY A 8 -39.61 -11.44 -65.63
C GLY A 8 -38.29 -11.38 -64.85
N THR A 9 -38.21 -10.31 -64.07
CA THR A 9 -37.55 -10.19 -62.78
C THR A 9 -37.33 -11.53 -62.06
N GLN A 10 -36.08 -11.94 -61.90
CA GLN A 10 -35.66 -12.68 -60.71
C GLN A 10 -34.58 -11.87 -59.98
N ALA A 11 -35.07 -10.95 -59.15
CA ALA A 11 -34.31 -10.45 -58.01
C ALA A 11 -33.89 -11.67 -57.18
N GLY A 12 -32.58 -11.81 -56.93
CA GLY A 12 -32.04 -12.86 -56.09
C GLY A 12 -32.75 -12.87 -54.74
N GLN A 13 -33.51 -13.94 -54.47
CA GLN A 13 -34.11 -14.14 -53.17
C GLN A 13 -33.00 -14.14 -52.11
N PRO A 14 -33.08 -13.31 -51.06
CA PRO A 14 -32.14 -13.39 -49.95
C PRO A 14 -32.31 -14.77 -49.30
N ARG A 15 -31.29 -15.62 -49.47
CA ARG A 15 -31.24 -16.96 -48.88
C ARG A 15 -31.48 -16.79 -47.37
N PRO A 16 -32.51 -17.41 -46.77
CA PRO A 16 -32.82 -17.20 -45.37
C PRO A 16 -31.61 -17.65 -44.56
N VAL A 17 -30.99 -16.71 -43.84
CA VAL A 17 -29.86 -16.96 -42.95
C VAL A 17 -30.30 -18.07 -42.00
N ARG A 18 -29.79 -19.29 -42.22
CA ARG A 18 -30.18 -20.45 -41.43
C ARG A 18 -29.70 -20.18 -40.02
N LEU A 19 -30.63 -20.20 -39.07
CA LEU A 19 -30.36 -20.02 -37.64
C LEU A 19 -29.19 -20.91 -37.16
N ARG A 20 -28.99 -22.09 -37.76
CA ARG A 20 -27.83 -22.96 -37.50
C ARG A 20 -26.48 -22.34 -37.86
N ASP A 21 -26.38 -21.64 -38.99
CA ASP A 21 -25.15 -20.96 -39.41
C ASP A 21 -24.89 -19.72 -38.56
N ALA A 22 -25.95 -19.02 -38.16
CA ALA A 22 -25.88 -17.92 -37.20
C ALA A 22 -25.46 -18.38 -35.80
N LEU A 23 -25.98 -19.52 -35.32
CA LEU A 23 -25.60 -20.14 -34.05
C LEU A 23 -24.17 -20.68 -34.08
N LEU A 24 -23.73 -21.29 -35.18
CA LEU A 24 -22.33 -21.72 -35.37
C LEU A 24 -21.39 -20.51 -35.35
N ARG A 25 -21.73 -19.44 -36.06
CA ARG A 25 -20.95 -18.20 -36.06
C ARG A 25 -20.92 -17.52 -34.71
N ALA A 26 -22.04 -17.47 -34.00
CA ALA A 26 -22.11 -16.95 -32.63
C ALA A 26 -21.30 -17.81 -31.64
N ARG A 27 -21.26 -19.14 -31.83
CA ARG A 27 -20.41 -20.03 -31.03
C ARG A 27 -18.92 -19.83 -31.29
N ILE A 28 -18.53 -19.68 -32.56
CA ILE A 28 -17.14 -19.40 -32.94
C ILE A 28 -16.72 -18.04 -32.36
N GLU A 29 -17.55 -17.00 -32.51
CA GLU A 29 -17.24 -15.68 -31.96
C GLU A 29 -17.17 -15.67 -30.42
N ALA A 30 -18.02 -16.44 -29.74
CA ALA A 30 -17.96 -16.61 -28.28
C ALA A 30 -16.71 -17.41 -27.85
N ALA A 31 -16.30 -18.41 -28.62
CA ALA A 31 -15.09 -19.18 -28.40
C ALA A 31 -13.83 -18.34 -28.66
N ASP A 32 -13.80 -17.54 -29.72
CA ASP A 32 -12.69 -16.63 -30.04
C ASP A 32 -12.54 -15.56 -28.95
N ARG A 33 -13.66 -15.00 -28.47
CA ARG A 33 -13.64 -14.01 -27.39
C ARG A 33 -13.15 -14.59 -26.05
N THR A 34 -13.50 -15.84 -25.75
CA THR A 34 -13.07 -16.52 -24.53
C THR A 34 -11.64 -17.03 -24.63
N GLY A 35 -11.24 -17.58 -25.78
CA GLY A 35 -9.87 -18.02 -26.08
C GLY A 35 -8.86 -16.88 -25.96
N VAL A 36 -9.15 -15.70 -26.53
CA VAL A 36 -8.26 -14.53 -26.42
C VAL A 36 -8.06 -14.06 -24.96
N VAL A 37 -9.10 -14.16 -24.11
CA VAL A 37 -8.99 -13.80 -22.68
C VAL A 37 -8.19 -14.85 -21.90
N VAL A 38 -8.30 -16.13 -22.27
CA VAL A 38 -7.49 -17.21 -21.68
C VAL A 38 -6.02 -17.06 -22.08
N ASP A 39 -5.71 -16.82 -23.36
CA ASP A 39 -4.33 -16.64 -23.83
C ASP A 39 -3.64 -15.43 -23.20
N LEU A 40 -4.37 -14.32 -23.05
CA LEU A 40 -3.88 -13.13 -22.34
C LEU A 40 -3.58 -13.43 -20.87
N ARG A 41 -4.46 -14.19 -20.22
CA ARG A 41 -4.31 -14.58 -18.82
C ARG A 41 -3.13 -15.55 -18.63
N ASP A 42 -2.97 -16.52 -19.52
CA ASP A 42 -1.86 -17.46 -19.49
C ASP A 42 -0.53 -16.72 -19.69
N ALA A 43 -0.50 -15.71 -20.56
CA ALA A 43 0.66 -14.83 -20.72
C ALA A 43 0.96 -13.98 -19.47
N GLU A 44 -0.06 -13.53 -18.74
CA GLU A 44 0.11 -12.82 -17.47
C GLU A 44 0.67 -13.76 -16.39
N VAL A 45 0.11 -14.97 -16.26
CA VAL A 45 0.58 -15.98 -15.31
C VAL A 45 2.03 -16.34 -15.60
N ALA A 46 2.37 -16.67 -16.85
CA ALA A 46 3.74 -17.01 -17.25
C ALA A 46 4.72 -15.87 -16.94
N ARG A 47 4.32 -14.62 -17.14
CA ARG A 47 5.17 -13.47 -16.82
C ARG A 47 5.37 -13.30 -15.31
N LEU A 48 4.32 -13.53 -14.51
CA LEU A 48 4.43 -13.53 -13.06
C LEU A 48 5.25 -14.70 -12.53
N GLU A 49 5.21 -15.87 -13.19
CA GLU A 49 6.07 -17.02 -12.88
C GLU A 49 7.54 -16.69 -13.13
N ILE A 50 7.88 -16.07 -14.27
CA ILE A 50 9.25 -15.61 -14.55
C ILE A 50 9.74 -14.64 -13.46
N LEU A 51 8.90 -13.68 -13.05
CA LEU A 51 9.24 -12.77 -11.96
C LEU A 51 9.36 -13.50 -10.62
N ASN A 52 8.51 -14.49 -10.37
CA ASN A 52 8.56 -15.31 -9.17
C ASN A 52 9.90 -16.05 -9.09
N ASP A 53 10.33 -16.71 -10.15
CA ASP A 53 11.62 -17.41 -10.21
C ASP A 53 12.80 -16.46 -10.01
N ALA A 54 12.71 -15.24 -10.57
CA ALA A 54 13.72 -14.20 -10.36
C ALA A 54 13.86 -13.75 -8.89
N LEU A 55 12.84 -13.98 -8.07
CA LEU A 55 12.87 -13.69 -6.63
C LEU A 55 13.43 -14.84 -5.79
N ASP A 56 13.64 -16.04 -6.35
CA ASP A 56 14.18 -17.19 -5.61
C ASP A 56 15.49 -16.87 -4.86
N PRO A 57 16.48 -16.16 -5.46
CA PRO A 57 17.72 -15.82 -4.76
C PRO A 57 17.51 -14.90 -3.56
N LEU A 58 16.48 -14.03 -3.59
CA LEU A 58 16.14 -13.16 -2.46
C LEU A 58 15.55 -14.00 -1.31
N PHE A 59 14.54 -14.82 -1.61
CA PHE A 59 13.85 -15.58 -0.57
C PHE A 59 14.69 -16.70 0.03
N ALA A 60 15.69 -17.22 -0.71
CA ALA A 60 16.70 -18.12 -0.16
C ALA A 60 17.55 -17.49 0.96
N GLN A 61 17.59 -16.16 1.07
CA GLN A 61 18.32 -15.44 2.12
C GLN A 61 17.44 -15.10 3.34
N VAL A 62 16.13 -15.32 3.26
CA VAL A 62 15.20 -15.01 4.36
C VAL A 62 15.23 -16.17 5.37
N PRO A 63 15.43 -15.91 6.68
CA PRO A 63 15.43 -16.97 7.69
C PRO A 63 14.08 -17.68 7.81
N ASP A 64 14.08 -19.02 7.86
CA ASP A 64 12.87 -19.86 7.94
C ASP A 64 11.98 -19.58 9.16
N GLN A 65 12.52 -18.96 10.21
CA GLN A 65 11.75 -18.62 11.42
C GLN A 65 10.84 -17.39 11.23
N ILE A 66 10.94 -16.70 10.09
CA ILE A 66 10.18 -15.49 9.77
C ILE A 66 9.01 -15.84 8.86
N ASP A 67 7.90 -16.28 9.46
CA ASP A 67 6.63 -16.52 8.77
C ASP A 67 5.87 -15.21 8.46
N LEU A 68 6.56 -14.26 7.81
CA LEU A 68 5.97 -12.97 7.42
C LEU A 68 5.64 -12.92 5.94
N PHE A 69 6.34 -13.71 5.14
CA PHE A 69 6.28 -13.68 3.69
C PHE A 69 5.60 -14.95 3.20
N ASP A 70 4.52 -14.79 2.44
CA ASP A 70 3.77 -15.87 1.82
C ASP A 70 3.83 -15.65 0.31
N ARG A 71 4.84 -16.26 -0.31
CA ARG A 71 5.08 -16.14 -1.74
C ARG A 71 4.27 -17.17 -2.51
N GLY A 72 3.38 -16.69 -3.37
CA GLY A 72 2.56 -17.57 -4.20
C GLY A 72 1.77 -16.83 -5.26
N ILE A 73 1.47 -17.53 -6.35
CA ILE A 73 0.65 -16.99 -7.44
C ILE A 73 -0.81 -17.39 -7.23
N SER A 74 -1.69 -16.39 -7.11
CA SER A 74 -3.13 -16.59 -7.12
C SER A 74 -3.66 -16.45 -8.54
N GLN A 75 -4.26 -17.52 -9.07
CA GLN A 75 -4.86 -17.56 -10.40
C GLN A 75 -6.34 -17.11 -10.40
N GLY A 76 -6.65 -16.00 -9.74
CA GLY A 76 -7.98 -15.38 -9.82
C GLY A 76 -8.27 -14.74 -11.19
N ASP A 77 -9.35 -13.96 -11.28
CA ASP A 77 -9.68 -13.19 -12.51
C ASP A 77 -8.57 -12.24 -12.95
N THR A 78 -7.79 -11.72 -11.99
CA THR A 78 -6.53 -11.03 -12.24
C THR A 78 -5.44 -11.82 -11.53
N PRO A 79 -4.50 -12.44 -12.27
CA PRO A 79 -3.36 -13.11 -11.67
C PRO A 79 -2.57 -12.16 -10.76
N ARG A 80 -2.19 -12.65 -9.58
CA ARG A 80 -1.41 -11.88 -8.59
C ARG A 80 -0.30 -12.73 -8.03
N LEU A 81 0.90 -12.19 -7.96
CA LEU A 81 2.01 -12.76 -7.21
C LEU A 81 2.04 -12.11 -5.82
N TRP A 82 1.68 -12.87 -4.79
CA TRP A 82 1.77 -12.42 -3.41
C TRP A 82 3.22 -12.48 -2.93
N ILE A 83 3.61 -11.48 -2.16
CA ILE A 83 4.92 -11.37 -1.50
C ILE A 83 4.73 -11.59 0.00
N ASP A 84 3.67 -10.99 0.55
CA ASP A 84 3.17 -11.25 1.89
C ASP A 84 1.64 -11.04 1.92
N VAL A 85 1.05 -11.02 3.12
CA VAL A 85 -0.40 -10.88 3.33
C VAL A 85 -0.98 -9.57 2.76
N VAL A 86 -0.17 -8.52 2.61
CA VAL A 86 -0.65 -7.18 2.21
C VAL A 86 -0.02 -6.66 0.91
N ALA A 87 1.12 -7.21 0.49
CA ALA A 87 1.87 -6.77 -0.68
C ALA A 87 1.84 -7.84 -1.78
N HIS A 88 1.50 -7.38 -2.98
CA HIS A 88 1.39 -8.25 -4.15
C HIS A 88 1.74 -7.51 -5.43
N ILE A 89 2.11 -8.26 -6.45
CA ILE A 89 2.47 -7.78 -7.77
C ILE A 89 1.40 -8.22 -8.76
N VAL A 90 0.92 -7.27 -9.55
CA VAL A 90 -0.05 -7.51 -10.61
C VAL A 90 0.50 -7.00 -11.94
N MET A 91 0.01 -7.59 -13.02
CA MET A 91 0.19 -7.00 -14.33
C MET A 91 -0.66 -5.72 -14.44
N GLY A 92 -0.03 -4.64 -14.89
CA GLY A 92 -0.63 -3.36 -15.19
C GLY A 92 -1.70 -3.48 -16.27
N ARG A 93 -2.42 -2.38 -16.54
CA ARG A 93 -3.55 -2.40 -17.48
C ARG A 93 -3.13 -2.81 -18.90
N ASP A 94 -1.89 -2.53 -19.27
CA ASP A 94 -1.29 -2.83 -20.58
C ASP A 94 -0.73 -4.26 -20.69
N LYS A 95 -0.80 -5.06 -19.61
CA LYS A 95 -0.29 -6.44 -19.52
C LYS A 95 1.21 -6.58 -19.79
N ARG A 96 1.95 -5.48 -19.71
CA ARG A 96 3.40 -5.41 -19.97
C ARG A 96 4.16 -4.85 -18.79
N MET A 97 3.55 -3.93 -18.08
CA MET A 97 4.12 -3.34 -16.88
C MET A 97 3.77 -4.18 -15.66
N TYR A 98 4.73 -4.43 -14.79
CA TYR A 98 4.45 -4.91 -13.45
C TYR A 98 4.08 -3.73 -12.57
N ARG A 99 3.15 -3.96 -11.65
CA ARG A 99 2.78 -3.02 -10.61
C ARG A 99 2.86 -3.71 -9.27
N PHE A 100 3.81 -3.28 -8.46
CA PHE A 100 3.96 -3.73 -7.09
C PHE A 100 3.14 -2.83 -6.17
N VAL A 101 2.20 -3.42 -5.44
CA VAL A 101 1.25 -2.70 -4.61
C VAL A 101 1.22 -3.26 -3.20
N GLN A 102 0.88 -2.40 -2.25
CA GLN A 102 0.60 -2.77 -0.89
C GLN A 102 -0.79 -2.28 -0.51
N ASP A 103 -1.62 -3.18 -0.01
CA ASP A 103 -2.93 -2.87 0.54
C ASP A 103 -2.77 -2.39 1.99
N THR A 104 -3.32 -1.22 2.28
CA THR A 104 -3.30 -0.60 3.61
C THR A 104 -4.73 -0.32 4.06
N ARG A 105 -4.89 0.04 5.34
CA ARG A 105 -6.20 0.47 5.89
C ARG A 105 -6.78 1.70 5.18
N PHE A 106 -5.94 2.53 4.57
CA PHE A 106 -6.35 3.75 3.87
C PHE A 106 -6.46 3.54 2.35
N GLY A 107 -6.44 2.29 1.89
CA GLY A 107 -6.45 1.92 0.49
C GLY A 107 -5.12 1.38 0.01
N ARG A 108 -4.95 1.32 -1.31
CA ARG A 108 -3.80 0.71 -1.95
C ARG A 108 -2.74 1.74 -2.27
N ILE A 109 -1.50 1.47 -1.89
CA ILE A 109 -0.34 2.24 -2.31
C ILE A 109 0.43 1.47 -3.38
N VAL A 110 0.93 2.19 -4.39
CA VAL A 110 1.83 1.61 -5.40
C VAL A 110 3.25 1.84 -4.92
N LEU A 111 3.98 0.75 -4.71
CA LEU A 111 5.37 0.78 -4.26
C LEU A 111 6.33 0.98 -5.43
N ALA A 112 6.08 0.28 -6.54
CA ALA A 112 6.85 0.41 -7.78
C ALA A 112 6.00 0.02 -8.99
N GLU A 113 6.33 0.60 -10.14
CA GLU A 113 5.70 0.29 -11.42
C GLU A 113 6.80 0.32 -12.51
N SER A 114 6.99 -0.79 -13.22
CA SER A 114 8.04 -0.92 -14.23
C SER A 114 7.74 -2.06 -15.20
N HIS A 115 8.24 -1.95 -16.43
CA HIS A 115 8.24 -3.03 -17.42
C HIS A 115 9.45 -3.95 -17.26
N ASP A 116 10.49 -3.49 -16.54
CA ASP A 116 11.69 -4.26 -16.27
C ASP A 116 11.51 -5.11 -15.00
N THR A 117 11.84 -6.39 -15.12
CA THR A 117 11.77 -7.37 -14.02
C THR A 117 12.80 -7.02 -12.95
N ALA A 118 14.00 -6.56 -13.32
CA ALA A 118 15.07 -6.25 -12.37
C ALA A 118 14.68 -5.10 -11.42
N MET A 119 14.07 -4.04 -11.96
CA MET A 119 13.57 -2.90 -11.17
C MET A 119 12.51 -3.32 -10.15
N ILE A 120 11.66 -4.29 -10.49
CA ILE A 120 10.63 -4.80 -9.58
C ILE A 120 11.26 -5.69 -8.51
N VAL A 121 12.22 -6.54 -8.88
CA VAL A 121 12.98 -7.34 -7.92
C VAL A 121 13.66 -6.43 -6.89
N GLU A 122 14.33 -5.36 -7.32
CA GLU A 122 14.94 -4.38 -6.42
C GLU A 122 13.91 -3.73 -5.48
N ALA A 123 12.76 -3.32 -6.01
CA ALA A 123 11.69 -2.77 -5.17
C ALA A 123 11.14 -3.77 -4.14
N VAL A 124 11.10 -5.06 -4.48
CA VAL A 124 10.72 -6.14 -3.56
C VAL A 124 11.79 -6.34 -2.50
N ILE A 125 13.08 -6.30 -2.86
CA ILE A 125 14.21 -6.37 -1.89
C ILE A 125 14.08 -5.24 -0.87
N ASP A 126 13.92 -4.01 -1.34
CA ASP A 126 13.75 -2.83 -0.47
C ASP A 126 12.51 -2.93 0.42
N TYR A 127 11.45 -3.53 -0.09
CA TYR A 127 10.24 -3.78 0.69
C TYR A 127 10.47 -4.81 1.80
N VAL A 128 11.01 -5.98 1.45
CA VAL A 128 11.31 -7.08 2.38
C VAL A 128 12.27 -6.61 3.47
N ALA A 129 13.34 -5.88 3.11
CA ALA A 129 14.29 -5.34 4.06
C ALA A 129 13.63 -4.37 5.07
N ARG A 130 12.81 -3.42 4.58
CA ARG A 130 12.04 -2.52 5.46
C ARG A 130 11.09 -3.31 6.37
N ARG A 131 10.43 -4.33 5.83
CA ARG A 131 9.44 -5.14 6.55
C ARG A 131 10.08 -5.98 7.67
N MET A 132 11.27 -6.52 7.43
CA MET A 132 12.04 -7.24 8.46
C MET A 132 12.42 -6.31 9.62
N ILE A 133 12.90 -5.10 9.33
CA ILE A 133 13.27 -4.10 10.34
C ILE A 133 12.05 -3.65 11.16
N GLU A 134 10.90 -3.42 10.51
CA GLU A 134 9.66 -3.08 11.21
C GLU A 134 9.23 -4.17 12.20
N ARG A 135 9.35 -5.43 11.80
CA ARG A 135 9.07 -6.58 12.67
C ARG A 135 10.02 -6.64 13.87
N GLU A 136 11.32 -6.44 13.65
CA GLU A 136 12.30 -6.38 14.75
C GLU A 136 11.96 -5.26 15.73
N ARG A 137 11.66 -4.06 15.23
CA ARG A 137 11.26 -2.92 16.06
C ARG A 137 9.98 -3.16 16.85
N ALA A 138 9.03 -3.91 16.30
CA ALA A 138 7.80 -4.27 16.99
C ALA A 138 8.03 -5.36 18.07
N MET A 139 9.02 -6.23 17.88
CA MET A 139 9.39 -7.26 18.86
C MET A 139 10.32 -6.75 19.97
N VAL A 140 11.08 -5.68 19.72
CA VAL A 140 11.77 -4.97 20.79
C VAL A 140 10.71 -4.28 21.65
N ILE A 141 10.47 -4.84 22.83
CA ILE A 141 9.74 -4.16 23.90
C ILE A 141 10.51 -2.86 24.13
N ALA A 142 9.96 -1.74 23.63
CA ALA A 142 10.46 -0.44 24.02
C ALA A 142 10.42 -0.41 25.56
N PRO A 143 11.53 -0.08 26.25
CA PRO A 143 11.44 0.17 27.68
C PRO A 143 10.30 1.15 27.86
N GLU A 144 9.36 0.86 28.78
CA GLU A 144 8.24 1.75 29.11
C GLU A 144 8.74 3.18 29.02
N PRO A 145 8.07 4.09 28.28
CA PRO A 145 8.46 5.48 28.27
C PRO A 145 8.51 5.90 29.72
N GLN A 146 9.72 6.03 30.28
CA GLN A 146 9.92 6.55 31.60
C GLN A 146 9.32 7.94 31.52
N ALA A 147 8.10 8.08 32.06
CA ALA A 147 7.43 9.36 32.13
C ALA A 147 8.48 10.33 32.63
N PRO A 148 8.78 11.41 31.89
CA PRO A 148 9.88 12.30 32.24
C PRO A 148 9.70 12.64 33.71
N ALA A 149 10.65 12.20 34.55
CA ALA A 149 10.56 12.34 35.99
C ALA A 149 10.13 13.77 36.27
N ALA A 150 8.94 13.92 36.86
CA ALA A 150 8.29 15.21 37.01
C ALA A 150 9.32 16.22 37.51
N ALA A 151 9.65 17.20 36.66
CA ALA A 151 10.65 18.21 37.01
C ALA A 151 10.27 18.77 38.39
N PRO A 152 11.21 18.88 39.35
CA PRO A 152 10.89 19.35 40.69
C PRO A 152 10.16 20.69 40.56
N PRO A 153 9.09 20.93 41.34
CA PRO A 153 8.30 22.13 41.20
C PRO A 153 9.27 23.32 41.30
N ARG A 154 9.26 24.18 40.27
CA ARG A 154 10.02 25.44 40.28
C ARG A 154 9.61 26.20 41.54
N ARG A 155 10.37 26.05 42.62
CA ARG A 155 10.12 26.75 43.88
C ARG A 155 10.11 28.23 43.53
N SER A 156 8.95 28.83 43.75
CA SER A 156 8.67 30.25 43.50
C SER A 156 9.87 31.09 43.93
N ARG A 157 10.54 31.70 42.94
CA ARG A 157 11.71 32.58 43.11
C ARG A 157 11.38 33.87 43.88
N LEU A 158 10.13 34.04 44.29
CA LEU A 158 9.61 35.21 45.00
C LEU A 158 9.70 35.07 46.53
N TRP A 159 9.81 33.86 47.06
CA TRP A 159 9.94 33.65 48.51
C TRP A 159 11.12 34.40 49.17
N PRO A 160 12.36 34.41 48.61
CA PRO A 160 13.44 35.20 49.21
C PRO A 160 13.16 36.71 49.19
N PHE A 161 12.40 37.22 48.21
CA PHE A 161 11.99 38.63 48.16
C PHE A 161 10.97 38.98 49.24
N VAL A 162 9.99 38.12 49.49
CA VAL A 162 8.99 38.35 50.55
C VAL A 162 9.65 38.35 51.93
N PHE A 163 10.56 37.40 52.20
CA PHE A 163 11.30 37.37 53.47
C PHE A 163 12.20 38.61 53.63
N GLY A 164 12.90 39.04 52.57
CA GLY A 164 13.71 40.25 52.60
C GLY A 164 12.88 41.51 52.87
N PHE A 165 11.70 41.62 52.27
CA PHE A 165 10.80 42.77 52.47
C PHE A 165 10.28 42.85 53.91
N VAL A 166 9.82 41.72 54.48
CA VAL A 166 9.31 41.68 55.86
C VAL A 166 10.42 42.03 56.86
N LEU A 167 11.63 41.48 56.66
CA LEU A 167 12.76 41.78 57.54
C LEU A 167 13.16 43.26 57.45
N GLY A 168 13.20 43.82 56.23
CA GLY A 168 13.50 45.23 56.01
C GLY A 168 12.46 46.17 56.65
N ALA A 169 11.17 45.86 56.50
CA ALA A 169 10.10 46.62 57.12
C ALA A 169 10.17 46.57 58.65
N ALA A 170 10.45 45.40 59.24
CA ALA A 170 10.63 45.25 60.68
C ALA A 170 11.84 46.03 61.21
N ALA A 171 12.96 46.04 60.48
CA ALA A 171 14.14 46.82 60.84
C ALA A 171 13.88 48.33 60.79
N LEU A 172 13.19 48.82 59.75
CA LEU A 172 12.80 50.23 59.65
C LEU A 172 11.81 50.62 60.75
N PHE A 173 10.86 49.74 61.08
CA PHE A 173 9.93 49.97 62.19
C PHE A 173 10.65 50.05 63.54
N GLY A 174 11.57 49.11 63.80
CA GLY A 174 12.39 49.14 65.02
C GLY A 174 13.26 50.39 65.11
N LEU A 175 13.87 50.82 64.00
CA LEU A 175 14.67 52.04 63.94
C LEU A 175 13.81 53.29 64.16
N ALA A 176 12.60 53.34 63.59
CA ALA A 176 11.66 54.44 63.81
C ALA A 176 11.23 54.52 65.28
N VAL A 177 10.88 53.38 65.90
CA VAL A 177 10.52 53.32 67.33
C VAL A 177 11.70 53.77 68.21
N LEU A 178 12.92 53.31 67.91
CA LEU A 178 14.13 53.72 68.62
C LEU A 178 14.41 55.22 68.45
N ALA A 179 14.22 55.76 67.25
CA ALA A 179 14.41 57.18 66.97
C ALA A 179 13.40 58.05 67.74
N VAL A 180 12.13 57.62 67.82
CA VAL A 180 11.10 58.30 68.62
C VAL A 180 11.43 58.26 70.12
N LEU A 181 11.89 57.12 70.64
CA LEU A 181 12.28 56.97 72.05
C LEU A 181 13.54 57.77 72.43
N ARG A 182 14.45 58.01 71.48
CA ARG A 182 15.65 58.85 71.69
C ARG A 182 15.41 60.35 71.51
N ASN A 183 14.25 60.73 70.97
CA ASN A 183 13.89 62.13 70.71
C ASN A 183 12.89 62.67 71.77
N TRP A 184 12.91 62.06 72.97
CA TRP A 184 12.22 62.49 74.18
C TRP A 184 13.23 62.72 75.30
#